data_AF-D7JF77-F1
#
_entry.id   AF-D7JF77-F1
#
_cell.length_a   1.000
_cell.length_b   1.000
_cell.length_c   1.000
_cell.angle_alpha   90.00
_cell.angle_beta   90.00
_cell.angle_gamma   90.00
#
_symmetry.space_group_name_H-M   'P 1'
#
loop_
_entity.id
_entity.type
_entity.pdbx_description
1 polymer ?
#
loop_
_entity_poly.entity_id
_entity_poly.type
_entity_poly.pdbx_seq_one_letter_code
_entity_poly.pdbx_strand_id
1 'polypeptide(L)'
;MQKFFVTIAIAIIAAIWSMPLQAEDYNIKIGGKAITSDNYKKITKENGFDAIKSGTVSYAHDTRTLTLIDVIIEADKNVNPIDIINTEELYTIKLEGDNKVTAVGKCRGINNSKGSLRITGSGKVSVSGDISIFAMKRLTFDGGCNVNASAQVMAYNEDIIIDGVEMYVKENGYPAFWARTGIELKGGSVVVYPEDAVVGQKTSASGSYYTFMRNEEHCTEVRIGRGTGIDEAKNSPSLAVYPNPVKDILNIATDKPVHSIRIYNVYGSEVLRAADTNRIDVSHLPAGVYMVSADGKVTRIIKK
;
A
#
# COMPACT_ATOMS: atom_id res chain seq x y z
N MET A 1 -52.50 43.78 -47.31
CA MET A 1 -52.22 43.75 -45.86
C MET A 1 -53.18 42.77 -45.19
N GLN A 2 -52.66 41.90 -44.31
CA GLN A 2 -53.38 41.15 -43.25
C GLN A 2 -54.31 40.00 -43.71
N LYS A 3 -53.80 38.76 -43.85
CA LYS A 3 -53.53 37.69 -42.86
C LYS A 3 -54.73 36.73 -42.64
N PHE A 4 -54.60 35.57 -43.27
CA PHE A 4 -55.23 34.29 -42.94
C PHE A 4 -55.01 33.93 -41.46
N PHE A 5 -56.06 33.44 -40.79
CA PHE A 5 -55.94 32.62 -39.58
C PHE A 5 -56.43 31.20 -39.90
N VAL A 6 -55.48 30.30 -40.14
CA VAL A 6 -55.71 28.85 -40.08
C VAL A 6 -55.40 28.42 -38.66
N THR A 7 -56.41 27.98 -37.93
CA THR A 7 -56.23 27.32 -36.63
C THR A 7 -55.74 25.90 -36.88
N ILE A 8 -54.42 25.71 -36.91
CA ILE A 8 -53.80 24.39 -36.87
C ILE A 8 -53.85 23.92 -35.41
N ALA A 9 -54.66 22.89 -35.15
CA ALA A 9 -54.66 22.17 -33.89
C ALA A 9 -53.29 21.52 -33.67
N ILE A 10 -52.60 21.92 -32.61
CA ILE A 10 -51.38 21.30 -32.12
C ILE A 10 -51.76 19.94 -31.52
N ALA A 11 -51.52 18.87 -32.26
CA ALA A 11 -51.50 17.51 -31.73
C ALA A 11 -50.09 16.92 -31.95
N ILE A 12 -49.11 17.45 -31.22
CA ILE A 12 -47.77 16.84 -31.10
C ILE A 12 -47.38 16.85 -29.62
N ILE A 13 -48.10 16.11 -28.78
CA ILE A 13 -47.66 15.71 -27.44
C ILE A 13 -48.21 14.31 -27.14
N ALA A 14 -47.55 13.25 -27.61
CA ALA A 14 -47.62 11.89 -27.04
C ALA A 14 -46.73 10.92 -27.82
N ALA A 15 -45.46 11.27 -27.98
CA ALA A 15 -44.43 10.29 -28.31
C ALA A 15 -43.11 10.74 -27.67
N ILE A 16 -43.13 10.95 -26.35
CA ILE A 16 -41.92 10.68 -25.58
C ILE A 16 -41.87 9.16 -25.56
N TRP A 17 -41.19 8.60 -26.55
CA TRP A 17 -40.81 7.21 -26.57
C TRP A 17 -40.24 6.90 -25.19
N SER A 18 -40.87 5.95 -24.50
CA SER A 18 -40.32 5.33 -23.30
C SER A 18 -39.04 4.62 -23.72
N MET A 19 -37.95 5.38 -23.91
CA MET A 19 -36.62 4.81 -23.90
C MET A 19 -36.49 4.17 -22.52
N PRO A 20 -36.20 2.87 -22.42
CA PRO A 20 -35.89 2.29 -21.13
C PRO A 20 -34.77 3.13 -20.53
N LEU A 21 -34.98 3.61 -19.30
CA LEU A 21 -33.94 4.35 -18.58
C LEU A 21 -32.75 3.39 -18.48
N GLN A 22 -31.73 3.62 -19.29
CA GLN A 22 -30.54 2.79 -19.28
C GLN A 22 -29.88 2.96 -17.91
N ALA A 23 -29.55 1.84 -17.27
CA ALA A 23 -28.83 1.85 -16.00
C ALA A 23 -27.56 2.70 -16.15
N GLU A 24 -27.33 3.61 -15.21
CA GLU A 24 -26.15 4.44 -15.23
C GLU A 24 -24.91 3.56 -15.03
N ASP A 25 -23.93 3.66 -15.94
CA ASP A 25 -22.66 2.95 -15.83
C ASP A 25 -21.75 3.68 -14.84
N TYR A 26 -21.34 2.99 -13.78
CA TYR A 26 -20.43 3.52 -12.78
C TYR A 26 -18.96 3.29 -13.14
N ASN A 27 -18.64 3.04 -14.41
CA ASN A 27 -17.28 3.10 -14.93
C ASN A 27 -16.30 2.13 -14.25
N ILE A 28 -16.83 1.10 -13.59
CA ILE A 28 -16.06 0.08 -12.89
C ILE A 28 -16.66 -1.30 -13.13
N LYS A 29 -15.80 -2.27 -13.36
CA LYS A 29 -16.17 -3.68 -13.56
C LYS A 29 -15.45 -4.57 -12.57
N ILE A 30 -16.11 -5.68 -12.21
CA ILE A 30 -15.48 -6.79 -11.50
C ILE A 30 -15.58 -8.03 -12.38
N GLY A 31 -14.43 -8.61 -12.75
CA GLY A 31 -14.39 -9.76 -13.65
C GLY A 31 -15.10 -9.52 -14.98
N GLY A 32 -15.09 -8.29 -15.48
CA GLY A 32 -15.75 -7.89 -16.73
C GLY A 32 -17.23 -7.50 -16.60
N LYS A 33 -17.87 -7.76 -15.45
CA LYS A 33 -19.25 -7.31 -15.21
C LYS A 33 -19.27 -5.88 -14.66
N ALA A 34 -20.01 -5.00 -15.32
CA ALA A 34 -20.16 -3.61 -14.92
C ALA A 34 -20.98 -3.45 -13.64
N ILE A 35 -20.53 -2.56 -12.77
CA ILE A 35 -21.31 -2.03 -11.66
C ILE A 35 -22.11 -0.83 -12.22
N THR A 36 -23.42 -0.85 -12.00
CA THR A 36 -24.36 0.16 -12.50
C THR A 36 -25.34 0.58 -11.41
N SER A 37 -26.14 1.61 -11.68
CA SER A 37 -27.25 2.04 -10.82
C SER A 37 -28.21 0.92 -10.41
N ASP A 38 -28.33 -0.12 -11.24
CA ASP A 38 -29.28 -1.21 -11.02
C ASP A 38 -28.71 -2.30 -10.08
N ASN A 39 -27.39 -2.46 -10.02
CA ASN A 39 -26.77 -3.63 -9.41
C ASN A 39 -25.75 -3.31 -8.30
N TYR A 40 -25.38 -2.04 -8.07
CA TYR A 40 -24.31 -1.68 -7.12
C TYR A 40 -24.56 -2.09 -5.66
N LYS A 41 -25.81 -2.34 -5.29
CA LYS A 41 -26.18 -2.87 -3.96
C LYS A 41 -26.14 -4.40 -3.86
N LYS A 42 -25.87 -5.10 -4.97
CA LYS A 42 -25.91 -6.56 -5.09
C LYS A 42 -24.69 -7.06 -5.87
N ILE A 43 -23.49 -6.70 -5.41
CA ILE A 43 -22.23 -7.09 -6.04
C ILE A 43 -21.82 -8.48 -5.50
N THR A 44 -22.51 -9.51 -5.96
CA THR A 44 -22.28 -10.90 -5.53
C THR A 44 -22.22 -11.85 -6.72
N LYS A 45 -21.73 -13.07 -6.46
CA LYS A 45 -21.68 -14.14 -7.48
C LYS A 45 -23.07 -14.50 -7.99
N GLU A 46 -24.09 -14.55 -7.14
CA GLU A 46 -25.49 -14.86 -7.50
C GLU A 46 -26.09 -13.79 -8.42
N ASN A 47 -25.57 -12.56 -8.32
CA ASN A 47 -25.91 -11.45 -9.18
C ASN A 47 -24.98 -11.33 -10.40
N GLY A 48 -24.25 -12.39 -10.73
CA GLY A 48 -23.44 -12.59 -11.92
C GLY A 48 -22.05 -11.96 -11.90
N PHE A 49 -21.54 -11.57 -10.73
CA PHE A 49 -20.14 -11.17 -10.56
C PHE A 49 -19.28 -12.42 -10.34
N ASP A 50 -19.18 -13.28 -11.36
CA ASP A 50 -18.61 -14.63 -11.28
C ASP A 50 -17.13 -14.71 -10.84
N ALA A 51 -16.40 -13.61 -10.99
CA ALA A 51 -15.01 -13.52 -10.53
C ALA A 51 -14.90 -13.47 -9.00
N ILE A 52 -15.95 -13.08 -8.27
CA ILE A 52 -15.97 -13.11 -6.81
C ILE A 52 -16.13 -14.56 -6.35
N LYS A 53 -15.13 -15.07 -5.64
CA LYS A 53 -15.10 -16.46 -5.13
C LYS A 53 -15.54 -16.54 -3.68
N SER A 54 -15.26 -15.50 -2.90
CA SER A 54 -15.69 -15.36 -1.49
C SER A 54 -15.52 -13.91 -1.01
N GLY A 55 -16.01 -13.61 0.19
CA GLY A 55 -15.94 -12.30 0.83
C GLY A 55 -16.97 -11.31 0.32
N THR A 56 -16.82 -10.05 0.73
CA THR A 56 -17.80 -8.99 0.44
C THR A 56 -17.19 -7.89 -0.40
N VAL A 57 -17.95 -7.45 -1.40
CA VAL A 57 -17.67 -6.23 -2.16
C VAL A 57 -18.87 -5.30 -2.05
N SER A 58 -18.61 -4.04 -1.71
CA SER A 58 -19.63 -2.99 -1.73
C SER A 58 -19.12 -1.75 -2.47
N TYR A 59 -20.05 -0.97 -3.03
CA TYR A 59 -19.72 0.24 -3.78
C TYR A 59 -20.55 1.43 -3.31
N ALA A 60 -19.86 2.51 -2.94
CA ALA A 60 -20.47 3.82 -2.66
C ALA A 60 -20.24 4.74 -3.86
N HIS A 61 -21.31 5.02 -4.60
CA HIS A 61 -21.26 5.83 -5.82
C HIS A 61 -20.83 7.27 -5.55
N ASP A 62 -21.41 7.92 -4.53
CA ASP A 62 -21.16 9.33 -4.20
C ASP A 62 -19.66 9.63 -3.96
N THR A 63 -18.92 8.65 -3.47
CA THR A 63 -17.48 8.76 -3.17
C THR A 63 -16.61 7.90 -4.09
N ARG A 64 -17.19 7.25 -5.12
CA ARG A 64 -16.52 6.29 -6.03
C ARG A 64 -15.63 5.31 -5.29
N THR A 65 -16.15 4.77 -4.18
CA THR A 65 -15.39 3.92 -3.26
C THR A 65 -15.85 2.48 -3.37
N LEU A 66 -14.96 1.60 -3.84
CA LEU A 66 -15.14 0.15 -3.78
C LEU A 66 -14.52 -0.37 -2.48
N THR A 67 -15.31 -0.97 -1.60
CA THR A 67 -14.80 -1.58 -0.36
C THR A 67 -14.70 -3.09 -0.53
N LEU A 68 -13.53 -3.64 -0.22
CA LEU A 68 -13.22 -5.06 -0.25
C LEU A 68 -13.04 -5.57 1.18
N ILE A 69 -13.78 -6.61 1.56
CA ILE A 69 -13.71 -7.21 2.90
C ILE A 69 -13.53 -8.72 2.75
N ASP A 70 -12.35 -9.21 3.13
CA ASP A 70 -11.95 -10.63 3.03
C ASP A 70 -12.28 -11.26 1.67
N VAL A 71 -12.14 -10.47 0.60
CA VAL A 71 -12.58 -10.88 -0.74
C VAL A 71 -11.52 -11.69 -1.46
N ILE A 72 -11.96 -12.74 -2.17
CA ILE A 72 -11.15 -13.39 -3.19
C ILE A 72 -11.80 -13.13 -4.55
N ILE A 73 -11.11 -12.38 -5.41
CA ILE A 73 -11.52 -12.12 -6.79
C ILE A 73 -10.51 -12.81 -7.72
N GLU A 74 -11.00 -13.73 -8.54
CA GLU A 74 -10.20 -14.44 -9.55
C GLU A 74 -10.91 -14.32 -10.89
N ALA A 75 -10.30 -13.54 -11.80
CA ALA A 75 -10.80 -13.37 -13.16
C ALA A 75 -9.96 -14.17 -14.15
N ASP A 76 -10.65 -14.97 -14.97
CA ASP A 76 -10.09 -15.67 -16.11
C ASP A 76 -10.39 -14.92 -17.42
N LYS A 77 -10.03 -15.52 -18.57
CA LYS A 77 -10.40 -15.05 -19.92
C LYS A 77 -9.79 -13.71 -20.35
N ASN A 78 -8.59 -13.38 -19.88
CA ASN A 78 -7.92 -12.12 -20.21
C ASN A 78 -8.79 -10.89 -19.87
N VAL A 79 -9.36 -10.87 -18.67
CA VAL A 79 -10.10 -9.73 -18.12
C VAL A 79 -9.41 -9.24 -16.84
N ASN A 80 -9.35 -7.92 -16.66
CA ASN A 80 -8.88 -7.34 -15.41
C ASN A 80 -9.90 -7.63 -14.28
N PRO A 81 -9.50 -8.23 -13.15
CA PRO A 81 -10.38 -8.51 -12.03
C PRO A 81 -11.12 -7.29 -11.49
N ILE A 82 -10.41 -6.16 -11.36
CA ILE A 82 -11.00 -4.85 -11.04
C ILE A 82 -10.59 -3.90 -12.16
N ASP A 83 -11.58 -3.36 -12.88
CA ASP A 83 -11.36 -2.58 -14.09
C ASP A 83 -12.12 -1.26 -14.05
N ILE A 84 -11.42 -0.16 -13.80
CA ILE A 84 -11.95 1.20 -13.82
C ILE A 84 -11.64 1.81 -15.20
N ILE A 85 -12.70 2.19 -15.91
CA ILE A 85 -12.65 2.59 -17.32
C ILE A 85 -13.43 3.86 -17.58
N ASN A 86 -13.13 4.54 -18.68
CA ASN A 86 -13.92 5.66 -19.20
C ASN A 86 -14.05 6.90 -18.28
N THR A 87 -13.32 6.98 -17.17
CA THR A 87 -13.37 8.12 -16.25
C THR A 87 -11.98 8.55 -15.78
N GLU A 88 -11.78 9.87 -15.70
CA GLU A 88 -10.57 10.47 -15.11
C GLU A 88 -10.74 10.81 -13.63
N GLU A 89 -11.95 10.63 -13.09
CA GLU A 89 -12.27 10.85 -11.69
C GLU A 89 -11.47 9.91 -10.79
N LEU A 90 -11.17 10.38 -9.57
CA LEU A 90 -10.51 9.56 -8.56
C LEU A 90 -11.43 8.40 -8.15
N TYR A 91 -10.92 7.18 -8.26
CA TYR A 91 -11.51 6.01 -7.63
C TYR A 91 -10.75 5.63 -6.36
N THR A 92 -11.49 5.20 -5.34
CA THR A 92 -10.91 4.68 -4.10
C THR A 92 -11.23 3.20 -3.96
N ILE A 93 -10.22 2.38 -3.67
CA ILE A 93 -10.38 1.01 -3.20
C ILE A 93 -10.05 1.00 -1.71
N LYS A 94 -11.04 0.71 -0.87
CA LYS A 94 -10.89 0.59 0.58
C LYS A 94 -10.75 -0.87 0.95
N LEU A 95 -9.70 -1.20 1.69
CA LEU A 95 -9.35 -2.56 2.12
C LEU A 95 -9.70 -2.77 3.59
N GLU A 96 -10.42 -3.84 3.86
CA GLU A 96 -10.66 -4.39 5.20
C GLU A 96 -10.40 -5.90 5.15
N GLY A 97 -9.90 -6.49 6.25
CA GLY A 97 -9.55 -7.92 6.27
C GLY A 97 -8.37 -8.29 5.35
N ASP A 98 -8.31 -9.55 4.89
CA ASP A 98 -7.29 -10.04 3.96
C ASP A 98 -7.88 -10.36 2.58
N ASN A 99 -7.53 -9.52 1.60
CA ASN A 99 -8.10 -9.57 0.26
C ASN A 99 -7.12 -10.18 -0.75
N LYS A 100 -7.64 -10.82 -1.78
CA LYS A 100 -6.86 -11.38 -2.88
C LYS A 100 -7.50 -11.05 -4.22
N VAL A 101 -6.70 -10.52 -5.15
CA VAL A 101 -7.13 -10.15 -6.50
C VAL A 101 -6.17 -10.79 -7.51
N THR A 102 -6.67 -11.75 -8.28
CA THR A 102 -5.86 -12.57 -9.19
C THR A 102 -6.35 -12.41 -10.63
N ALA A 103 -5.51 -11.85 -11.49
CA ALA A 103 -5.70 -11.85 -12.94
C ALA A 103 -4.98 -13.06 -13.58
N VAL A 104 -5.65 -13.76 -14.50
CA VAL A 104 -5.04 -14.84 -15.30
C VAL A 104 -4.83 -14.36 -16.73
N GLY A 105 -3.62 -14.59 -17.27
CA GLY A 105 -3.23 -14.18 -18.61
C GLY A 105 -2.56 -12.81 -18.64
N LYS A 106 -2.57 -12.15 -19.81
CA LYS A 106 -1.92 -10.84 -20.03
C LYS A 106 -2.80 -9.68 -19.57
N CYS A 107 -3.17 -9.69 -18.31
CA CYS A 107 -4.10 -8.72 -17.72
C CYS A 107 -3.58 -8.14 -16.42
N ARG A 108 -4.15 -6.99 -16.04
CA ARG A 108 -3.78 -6.29 -14.82
C ARG A 108 -4.68 -6.72 -13.68
N GLY A 109 -4.13 -6.82 -12.47
CA GLY A 109 -4.91 -7.20 -11.28
C GLY A 109 -5.94 -6.12 -10.92
N ILE A 110 -5.45 -4.89 -10.71
CA ILE A 110 -6.27 -3.70 -10.50
C ILE A 110 -5.88 -2.66 -11.55
N ASN A 111 -6.85 -2.25 -12.38
CA ASN A 111 -6.64 -1.32 -13.48
C ASN A 111 -7.49 -0.06 -13.30
N ASN A 112 -6.87 1.11 -13.44
CA ASN A 112 -7.54 2.37 -13.76
C ASN A 112 -6.96 2.94 -15.06
N SER A 113 -7.73 2.85 -16.13
CA SER A 113 -7.27 3.13 -17.50
C SER A 113 -7.19 4.62 -17.86
N LYS A 114 -7.75 5.53 -17.05
CA LYS A 114 -7.82 6.96 -17.39
C LYS A 114 -7.55 7.90 -16.22
N GLY A 115 -7.93 7.53 -15.00
CA GLY A 115 -7.87 8.39 -13.83
C GLY A 115 -6.77 8.05 -12.84
N SER A 116 -6.84 8.73 -11.70
CA SER A 116 -6.05 8.44 -10.51
C SER A 116 -6.72 7.36 -9.67
N LEU A 117 -5.93 6.60 -8.92
CA LEU A 117 -6.40 5.53 -8.05
C LEU A 117 -5.85 5.72 -6.64
N ARG A 118 -6.73 5.62 -5.64
CA ARG A 118 -6.34 5.56 -4.23
C ARG A 118 -6.66 4.19 -3.66
N ILE A 119 -5.70 3.58 -2.98
CA ILE A 119 -5.87 2.32 -2.23
C ILE A 119 -5.64 2.63 -0.76
N THR A 120 -6.63 2.36 0.08
CA THR A 120 -6.67 2.80 1.48
C THR A 120 -7.28 1.75 2.41
N GLY A 121 -7.42 2.07 3.69
CA GLY A 121 -7.99 1.19 4.73
C GLY A 121 -6.94 0.43 5.51
N SER A 122 -7.34 -0.23 6.59
CA SER A 122 -6.43 -0.97 7.48
C SER A 122 -6.22 -2.42 7.05
N GLY A 123 -6.89 -2.87 5.99
CA GLY A 123 -6.80 -4.23 5.49
C GLY A 123 -5.56 -4.50 4.63
N LYS A 124 -5.45 -5.74 4.19
CA LYS A 124 -4.41 -6.24 3.32
C LYS A 124 -4.98 -6.60 1.95
N VAL A 125 -4.17 -6.48 0.90
CA VAL A 125 -4.48 -7.05 -0.41
C VAL A 125 -3.26 -7.73 -1.02
N SER A 126 -3.46 -8.92 -1.57
CA SER A 126 -2.50 -9.61 -2.44
C SER A 126 -2.98 -9.55 -3.88
N VAL A 127 -2.22 -8.91 -4.77
CA VAL A 127 -2.59 -8.65 -6.16
C VAL A 127 -1.61 -9.32 -7.11
N SER A 128 -2.14 -10.00 -8.13
CA SER A 128 -1.33 -10.59 -9.20
C SER A 128 -1.92 -10.32 -10.58
N GLY A 129 -1.03 -10.18 -11.57
CA GLY A 129 -1.32 -9.98 -12.98
C GLY A 129 -0.03 -9.69 -13.75
N ASP A 130 -0.13 -9.41 -15.04
CA ASP A 130 0.99 -8.92 -15.87
C ASP A 130 1.52 -7.58 -15.34
N ILE A 131 0.61 -6.73 -14.87
CA ILE A 131 0.87 -5.61 -13.97
C ILE A 131 -0.07 -5.80 -12.78
N SER A 132 0.45 -5.71 -11.55
CA SER A 132 -0.41 -5.94 -10.38
C SER A 132 -1.39 -4.78 -10.21
N ILE A 133 -0.87 -3.55 -10.19
CA ILE A 133 -1.68 -2.35 -9.96
C ILE A 133 -1.27 -1.29 -10.97
N PHE A 134 -2.24 -0.76 -11.71
CA PHE A 134 -2.03 0.28 -12.71
C PHE A 134 -3.01 1.43 -12.52
N ALA A 135 -2.49 2.65 -12.52
CA ALA A 135 -3.26 3.87 -12.70
C ALA A 135 -2.68 4.67 -13.88
N MET A 136 -3.56 5.25 -14.69
CA MET A 136 -3.13 6.11 -15.78
C MET A 136 -2.52 7.43 -15.27
N LYS A 137 -3.06 7.97 -14.18
CA LYS A 137 -2.55 9.16 -13.50
C LYS A 137 -1.90 8.76 -12.17
N ARG A 138 -2.04 9.57 -11.12
CA ARG A 138 -1.47 9.31 -9.80
C ARG A 138 -2.03 8.04 -9.17
N LEU A 139 -1.14 7.30 -8.50
CA LEU A 139 -1.49 6.17 -7.63
C LEU A 139 -1.14 6.52 -6.19
N THR A 140 -2.10 6.43 -5.27
CA THR A 140 -1.91 6.76 -3.86
C THR A 140 -2.22 5.56 -2.99
N PHE A 141 -1.32 5.25 -2.05
CA PHE A 141 -1.53 4.28 -1.00
C PHE A 141 -1.50 4.99 0.35
N ASP A 142 -2.56 4.84 1.15
CA ASP A 142 -2.62 5.41 2.50
C ASP A 142 -3.48 4.57 3.46
N GLY A 143 -3.82 5.12 4.63
CA GLY A 143 -4.76 4.51 5.57
C GLY A 143 -4.21 3.30 6.34
N GLY A 144 -2.91 3.01 6.22
CA GLY A 144 -2.25 1.91 6.92
C GLY A 144 -2.45 0.54 6.28
N CYS A 145 -2.82 0.47 5.00
CA CYS A 145 -3.01 -0.79 4.31
C CYS A 145 -1.69 -1.57 4.14
N ASN A 146 -1.82 -2.87 3.89
CA ASN A 146 -0.72 -3.76 3.53
C ASN A 146 -0.92 -4.28 2.10
N VAL A 147 0.03 -4.02 1.19
CA VAL A 147 -0.11 -4.38 -0.23
C VAL A 147 0.99 -5.36 -0.64
N ASN A 148 0.61 -6.56 -1.04
CA ASN A 148 1.50 -7.52 -1.69
C ASN A 148 1.21 -7.54 -3.20
N ALA A 149 2.18 -7.18 -4.03
CA ALA A 149 2.06 -7.19 -5.49
C ALA A 149 3.09 -8.14 -6.10
N SER A 150 2.64 -9.06 -6.95
CA SER A 150 3.52 -10.06 -7.60
C SER A 150 4.04 -9.62 -8.97
N ALA A 151 3.82 -8.37 -9.34
CA ALA A 151 4.26 -7.73 -10.55
C ALA A 151 4.28 -6.21 -10.34
N GLN A 152 4.61 -5.45 -11.39
CA GLN A 152 4.80 -4.01 -11.30
C GLN A 152 3.61 -3.26 -10.67
N VAL A 153 3.92 -2.21 -9.92
CA VAL A 153 2.99 -1.17 -9.44
C VAL A 153 3.28 0.11 -10.23
N MET A 154 2.32 0.59 -11.01
CA MET A 154 2.54 1.61 -12.04
C MET A 154 1.58 2.80 -11.94
N ALA A 155 2.12 4.02 -12.01
CA ALA A 155 1.42 5.27 -12.31
C ALA A 155 1.94 5.86 -13.63
N TYR A 156 1.14 5.86 -14.70
CA TYR A 156 1.67 6.05 -16.06
C TYR A 156 2.03 7.49 -16.44
N ASN A 157 1.26 8.48 -16.00
CA ASN A 157 1.47 9.89 -16.35
C ASN A 157 1.92 10.77 -15.18
N GLU A 158 1.80 10.27 -13.94
CA GLU A 158 2.05 11.06 -12.72
C GLU A 158 2.90 10.25 -11.71
N ASP A 159 2.75 10.57 -10.44
CA ASP A 159 3.52 10.08 -9.31
C ASP A 159 2.84 8.93 -8.57
N ILE A 160 3.63 8.20 -7.79
CA ILE A 160 3.14 7.27 -6.77
C ILE A 160 3.37 7.90 -5.40
N ILE A 161 2.32 7.98 -4.58
CA ILE A 161 2.39 8.43 -3.19
C ILE A 161 2.19 7.22 -2.28
N ILE A 162 3.10 7.03 -1.33
CA ILE A 162 3.10 5.90 -0.40
C ILE A 162 3.13 6.45 1.03
N ASP A 163 1.97 6.59 1.65
CA ASP A 163 1.77 7.35 2.88
C ASP A 163 1.37 6.46 4.07
N GLY A 164 2.37 6.12 4.89
CA GLY A 164 2.18 5.35 6.11
C GLY A 164 1.58 3.96 5.87
N VAL A 165 2.03 3.24 4.84
CA VAL A 165 1.57 1.89 4.49
C VAL A 165 2.72 0.88 4.48
N GLU A 166 2.39 -0.41 4.47
CA GLU A 166 3.35 -1.48 4.21
C GLU A 166 3.15 -2.04 2.80
N MET A 167 4.24 -2.29 2.08
CA MET A 167 4.16 -2.87 0.75
C MET A 167 5.26 -3.91 0.54
N TYR A 168 4.94 -4.96 -0.18
CA TYR A 168 5.92 -5.88 -0.76
C TYR A 168 5.60 -6.06 -2.23
N VAL A 169 6.51 -5.61 -3.08
CA VAL A 169 6.37 -5.70 -4.53
C VAL A 169 7.53 -6.51 -5.08
N LYS A 170 7.22 -7.60 -5.77
CA LYS A 170 8.21 -8.44 -6.43
C LYS A 170 7.80 -8.69 -7.87
N GLU A 171 8.67 -8.29 -8.78
CA GLU A 171 8.49 -8.38 -10.23
C GLU A 171 9.68 -9.20 -10.81
N ASN A 172 9.49 -9.86 -11.96
CA ASN A 172 10.53 -10.61 -12.66
C ASN A 172 11.06 -9.89 -13.92
N GLY A 173 11.97 -8.92 -13.74
CA GLY A 173 12.81 -8.32 -14.79
C GLY A 173 12.57 -6.82 -15.07
N TYR A 174 11.36 -6.34 -14.93
CA TYR A 174 10.97 -4.93 -14.93
C TYR A 174 11.15 -4.27 -13.55
N PRO A 175 11.12 -2.93 -13.46
CA PRO A 175 11.14 -2.27 -12.17
C PRO A 175 9.89 -2.61 -11.34
N ALA A 176 10.04 -2.89 -10.05
CA ALA A 176 8.93 -3.18 -9.14
C ALA A 176 7.91 -2.03 -9.10
N PHE A 177 8.41 -0.79 -9.12
CA PHE A 177 7.62 0.43 -9.17
C PHE A 177 7.94 1.22 -10.43
N TRP A 178 6.93 1.82 -11.05
CA TRP A 178 7.13 2.70 -12.19
C TRP A 178 6.23 3.92 -12.05
N ALA A 179 6.81 5.11 -12.07
CA ALA A 179 6.08 6.38 -12.06
C ALA A 179 6.66 7.36 -13.09
N ARG A 180 5.83 8.25 -13.64
CA ARG A 180 6.29 9.22 -14.62
C ARG A 180 7.04 10.38 -14.00
N THR A 181 6.50 10.92 -12.92
CA THR A 181 6.97 12.21 -12.36
C THR A 181 7.66 12.07 -11.00
N GLY A 182 7.44 10.98 -10.27
CA GLY A 182 8.11 10.74 -8.99
C GLY A 182 7.50 9.62 -8.16
N ILE A 183 8.20 9.23 -7.11
CA ILE A 183 7.69 8.37 -6.04
C ILE A 183 7.94 9.10 -4.72
N GLU A 184 6.90 9.28 -3.93
CA GLU A 184 6.96 10.03 -2.67
C GLU A 184 6.60 9.12 -1.49
N LEU A 185 7.51 9.03 -0.51
CA LEU A 185 7.29 8.32 0.75
C LEU A 185 6.85 9.32 1.83
N LYS A 186 5.69 9.09 2.45
CA LYS A 186 5.09 9.92 3.51
C LYS A 186 4.67 9.08 4.71
N GLY A 187 4.26 9.74 5.79
CA GLY A 187 3.62 9.04 6.92
C GLY A 187 4.52 8.03 7.62
N GLY A 188 5.84 8.23 7.52
CA GLY A 188 6.84 7.30 8.03
C GLY A 188 7.14 6.12 7.10
N SER A 189 6.58 6.03 5.90
CA SER A 189 6.96 4.98 4.94
C SER A 189 8.47 5.03 4.64
N VAL A 190 9.16 3.89 4.76
CA VAL A 190 10.59 3.75 4.45
C VAL A 190 10.84 2.49 3.64
N VAL A 191 11.86 2.52 2.78
CA VAL A 191 12.31 1.32 2.08
C VAL A 191 13.05 0.42 3.08
N VAL A 192 12.52 -0.78 3.32
CA VAL A 192 13.10 -1.80 4.20
C VAL A 192 13.96 -2.78 3.41
N TYR A 193 13.63 -3.01 2.14
CA TYR A 193 14.46 -3.81 1.26
C TYR A 193 14.37 -3.32 -0.19
N PRO A 194 15.49 -3.24 -0.91
CA PRO A 194 16.84 -3.27 -0.34
C PRO A 194 17.11 -2.00 0.50
N GLU A 195 17.86 -2.12 1.59
CA GLU A 195 17.99 -1.05 2.62
C GLU A 195 18.59 0.26 2.11
N ASP A 196 19.38 0.20 1.04
CA ASP A 196 20.06 1.31 0.38
C ASP A 196 19.35 1.79 -0.89
N ALA A 197 18.16 1.25 -1.21
CA ALA A 197 17.42 1.73 -2.36
C ALA A 197 16.86 3.14 -2.12
N VAL A 198 17.06 3.98 -3.12
CA VAL A 198 16.54 5.34 -3.15
C VAL A 198 15.64 5.53 -4.36
N VAL A 199 14.72 6.48 -4.30
CA VAL A 199 13.96 6.88 -5.50
C VAL A 199 14.91 7.57 -6.46
N GLY A 200 14.97 7.08 -7.70
CA GLY A 200 15.82 7.62 -8.75
C GLY A 200 15.12 7.59 -10.11
N GLN A 201 15.68 8.32 -11.07
CA GLN A 201 15.17 8.41 -12.43
C GLN A 201 16.00 7.52 -13.37
N LYS A 202 15.34 6.71 -14.19
CA LYS A 202 15.93 5.99 -15.35
C LYS A 202 15.36 6.57 -16.63
N THR A 203 16.12 6.46 -17.72
CA THR A 203 15.68 6.82 -19.06
C THR A 203 15.63 5.58 -19.93
N SER A 204 14.49 5.34 -20.58
CA SER A 204 14.31 4.31 -21.61
C SER A 204 13.90 4.93 -22.93
N ALA A 205 13.77 4.12 -23.99
CA ALA A 205 13.28 4.57 -25.30
C ALA A 205 11.88 5.24 -25.24
N SER A 206 11.07 4.89 -24.22
CA SER A 206 9.74 5.44 -23.94
C SER A 206 9.75 6.73 -23.09
N GLY A 207 10.94 7.27 -22.79
CA GLY A 207 11.13 8.44 -21.94
C GLY A 207 11.63 8.09 -20.54
N SER A 208 11.75 9.11 -19.70
CA SER A 208 12.21 8.95 -18.32
C SER A 208 11.08 8.50 -17.40
N TYR A 209 11.46 7.73 -16.38
CA TYR A 209 10.57 7.25 -15.34
C TYR A 209 11.31 7.18 -14.00
N TYR A 210 10.56 7.22 -12.90
CA TYR A 210 11.04 7.07 -11.54
C TYR A 210 10.77 5.66 -11.02
N THR A 211 11.73 5.13 -10.27
CA THR A 211 11.64 3.84 -9.61
C THR A 211 12.57 3.81 -8.39
N PHE A 212 12.55 2.71 -7.64
CA PHE A 212 13.55 2.44 -6.61
C PHE A 212 14.81 1.88 -7.25
N MET A 213 15.94 2.49 -6.92
CA MET A 213 17.23 2.28 -7.54
C MET A 213 18.25 1.83 -6.50
N ARG A 214 19.10 0.86 -6.86
CA ARG A 214 20.27 0.45 -6.08
C ARG A 214 21.43 0.21 -7.03
N ASN A 215 22.59 0.81 -6.75
CA ASN A 215 23.79 0.71 -7.60
C ASN A 215 23.48 1.01 -9.08
N GLU A 216 22.75 2.10 -9.34
CA GLU A 216 22.36 2.55 -10.69
C GLU A 216 21.42 1.59 -11.46
N GLU A 217 20.99 0.49 -10.84
CA GLU A 217 20.01 -0.45 -11.40
C GLU A 217 18.65 -0.36 -10.71
N HIS A 218 17.60 -0.66 -11.45
CA HIS A 218 16.25 -0.68 -10.89
C HIS A 218 16.04 -1.90 -9.99
N CYS A 219 15.29 -1.71 -8.91
CA CYS A 219 14.91 -2.80 -8.03
C CYS A 219 13.72 -3.58 -8.62
N THR A 220 13.85 -4.89 -8.72
CA THR A 220 12.77 -5.81 -9.09
C THR A 220 12.02 -6.34 -7.86
N GLU A 221 12.59 -6.21 -6.66
CA GLU A 221 11.97 -6.55 -5.38
C GLU A 221 12.14 -5.36 -4.42
N VAL A 222 11.03 -4.85 -3.88
CA VAL A 222 11.01 -3.72 -2.95
C VAL A 222 10.07 -4.03 -1.80
N ARG A 223 10.54 -3.80 -0.56
CA ARG A 223 9.71 -3.79 0.65
C ARG A 223 9.67 -2.40 1.23
N ILE A 224 8.48 -1.92 1.50
CA ILE A 224 8.22 -0.67 2.19
C ILE A 224 7.59 -1.04 3.53
N GLY A 225 8.18 -0.52 4.60
CA GLY A 225 7.64 -0.65 5.94
C GLY A 225 7.20 0.70 6.48
N ARG A 226 6.49 0.66 7.60
CA ARG A 226 6.25 1.85 8.40
C ARG A 226 7.47 2.07 9.28
N GLY A 227 8.28 3.04 8.92
CA GLY A 227 9.24 3.65 9.83
C GLY A 227 8.45 4.23 11.00
N THR A 228 8.39 3.48 12.09
CA THR A 228 8.14 4.08 13.39
C THR A 228 9.25 5.11 13.56
N GLY A 229 8.93 6.37 13.86
CA GLY A 229 9.92 7.43 14.05
C GLY A 229 10.83 7.14 15.26
N ILE A 230 11.75 6.22 15.07
CA ILE A 230 12.96 5.86 15.80
C ILE A 230 13.74 5.07 14.75
N ASP A 231 14.89 5.57 14.32
CA ASP A 231 15.89 4.77 13.62
C ASP A 231 16.22 3.54 14.47
N GLU A 232 15.46 2.47 14.31
CA GLU A 232 15.90 1.15 14.72
C GLU A 232 16.89 0.69 13.67
N ALA A 233 18.16 1.06 13.90
CA ALA A 233 19.32 0.36 13.38
C ALA A 233 19.23 -1.12 13.74
N LYS A 234 18.39 -1.86 13.01
CA LYS A 234 18.13 -3.29 13.22
C LYS A 234 19.19 -4.19 12.59
N ASN A 235 20.18 -3.62 11.91
CA ASN A 235 21.29 -4.37 11.30
C ASN A 235 22.70 -3.87 11.65
N SER A 236 22.85 -3.24 12.83
CA SER A 236 24.11 -3.36 13.57
C SER A 236 23.99 -4.56 14.51
N PRO A 237 25.04 -5.39 14.74
CA PRO A 237 24.96 -6.52 15.65
C PRO A 237 24.50 -6.02 17.02
N SER A 238 23.24 -6.29 17.35
CA SER A 238 22.60 -5.78 18.55
C SER A 238 23.32 -6.37 19.77
N LEU A 239 23.52 -5.54 20.78
CA LEU A 239 24.15 -5.96 22.02
C LEU A 239 23.22 -6.96 22.72
N ALA A 240 23.61 -8.23 22.77
CA ALA A 240 22.86 -9.25 23.47
C ALA A 240 23.13 -9.16 24.98
N VAL A 241 22.06 -9.10 25.78
CA VAL A 241 22.16 -8.94 27.24
C VAL A 241 21.19 -9.86 27.97
N TYR A 242 21.58 -10.32 29.16
CA TYR A 242 20.77 -11.24 29.95
C TYR A 242 21.03 -11.14 31.47
N PRO A 243 20.01 -11.43 32.30
CA PRO A 243 18.61 -11.58 31.92
C PRO A 243 18.02 -10.23 31.46
N ASN A 244 17.02 -10.25 30.59
CA ASN A 244 16.20 -9.08 30.28
C ASN A 244 14.74 -9.55 30.20
N PRO A 245 13.85 -9.17 31.14
CA PRO A 245 14.04 -8.17 32.20
C PRO A 245 15.04 -8.57 33.30
N VAL A 246 15.79 -7.60 33.83
CA VAL A 246 16.83 -7.78 34.85
C VAL A 246 16.37 -7.31 36.23
N LYS A 247 16.80 -7.99 37.29
CA LYS A 247 16.56 -7.58 38.68
C LYS A 247 17.80 -6.96 39.32
N ASP A 248 18.91 -7.71 39.33
CA ASP A 248 20.11 -7.33 40.10
C ASP A 248 21.33 -7.16 39.19
N ILE A 249 21.77 -8.22 38.50
CA ILE A 249 22.96 -8.17 37.63
C ILE A 249 22.56 -8.34 36.17
N LEU A 250 22.98 -7.40 35.31
CA LEU A 250 22.88 -7.51 33.85
C LEU A 250 24.21 -7.99 33.27
N ASN A 251 24.19 -9.00 32.41
CA ASN A 251 25.36 -9.52 31.71
C ASN A 251 25.29 -9.20 30.22
N ILE A 252 26.43 -8.99 29.60
CA ILE A 252 26.63 -8.84 28.16
C ILE A 252 27.01 -10.21 27.57
N ALA A 253 26.21 -10.73 26.65
CA ALA A 253 26.51 -11.97 25.93
C ALA A 253 27.52 -11.70 24.80
N THR A 254 28.79 -11.90 25.10
CA THR A 254 29.87 -11.81 24.12
C THR A 254 31.05 -12.71 24.50
N ASP A 255 31.75 -13.17 23.46
CA ASP A 255 33.02 -13.89 23.50
C ASP A 255 34.25 -12.96 23.49
N LYS A 256 34.04 -11.65 23.32
CA LYS A 256 35.10 -10.62 23.28
C LYS A 256 35.17 -9.84 24.61
N PRO A 257 36.35 -9.34 25.00
CA PRO A 257 36.46 -8.40 26.11
C PRO A 257 35.57 -7.18 25.89
N VAL A 258 34.89 -6.73 26.95
CA VAL A 258 34.07 -5.51 26.95
C VAL A 258 34.83 -4.42 27.69
N HIS A 259 35.09 -3.29 27.02
CA HIS A 259 35.90 -2.22 27.60
C HIS A 259 35.06 -1.21 28.39
N SER A 260 33.83 -0.95 27.94
CA SER A 260 32.93 0.01 28.60
C SER A 260 31.50 -0.46 28.52
N ILE A 261 30.79 -0.41 29.65
CA ILE A 261 29.33 -0.51 29.74
C ILE A 261 28.80 0.82 30.30
N ARG A 262 27.79 1.40 29.67
CA ARG A 262 27.09 2.61 30.12
C ARG A 262 25.59 2.39 30.09
N ILE A 263 24.89 2.84 31.13
CA ILE A 263 23.43 2.77 31.23
C ILE A 263 22.86 4.17 31.25
N TYR A 264 21.83 4.40 30.44
CA TYR A 264 21.13 5.66 30.30
C TYR A 264 19.65 5.50 30.67
N ASN A 265 19.08 6.50 31.32
CA ASN A 265 17.64 6.59 31.52
C ASN A 265 16.90 7.03 30.24
N VAL A 266 15.57 7.08 30.28
CA VAL A 266 14.74 7.49 29.14
C VAL A 266 14.95 8.94 28.69
N TYR A 267 15.58 9.78 29.51
CA TYR A 267 15.93 11.16 29.19
C TYR A 267 17.33 11.28 28.57
N GLY A 268 18.01 10.15 28.30
CA GLY A 268 19.36 10.13 27.74
C GLY A 268 20.47 10.48 28.75
N SER A 269 20.15 10.63 30.03
CA SER A 269 21.16 10.88 31.07
C SER A 269 21.84 9.57 31.47
N GLU A 270 23.17 9.56 31.52
CA GLU A 270 23.93 8.42 32.02
C GLU A 270 23.70 8.26 33.52
N VAL A 271 23.30 7.06 33.94
CA VAL A 271 22.98 6.75 35.34
C VAL A 271 23.92 5.70 35.95
N LEU A 272 24.66 4.96 35.12
CA LEU A 272 25.59 3.94 35.59
C LEU A 272 26.68 3.65 34.55
N ARG A 273 27.86 3.27 35.01
CA ARG A 273 28.98 2.83 34.16
C ARG A 273 29.81 1.73 34.80
N ALA A 274 30.41 0.88 33.96
CA ALA A 274 31.43 -0.10 34.33
C ALA A 274 32.47 -0.20 33.20
N ALA A 275 33.69 -0.62 33.53
CA ALA A 275 34.77 -0.81 32.57
C ALA A 275 35.43 -2.19 32.75
N ASP A 276 36.00 -2.73 31.67
CA ASP A 276 36.74 -3.99 31.64
C ASP A 276 36.00 -5.17 32.29
N THR A 277 34.69 -5.26 32.03
CA THR A 277 33.81 -6.31 32.56
C THR A 277 32.62 -6.54 31.64
N ASN A 278 32.10 -7.77 31.63
CA ASN A 278 30.90 -8.14 30.87
C ASN A 278 29.62 -8.13 31.71
N ARG A 279 29.65 -7.59 32.94
CA ARG A 279 28.48 -7.52 33.82
C ARG A 279 28.41 -6.22 34.58
N ILE A 280 27.21 -5.81 34.98
CA ILE A 280 26.97 -4.59 35.74
C ILE A 280 25.83 -4.78 36.73
N ASP A 281 26.01 -4.29 37.96
CA ASP A 281 24.99 -4.34 39.02
C ASP A 281 24.02 -3.17 38.86
N VAL A 282 22.77 -3.50 38.58
CA VAL A 282 21.66 -2.57 38.38
C VAL A 282 20.65 -2.61 39.51
N SER A 283 20.90 -3.37 40.59
CA SER A 283 19.95 -3.59 41.69
C SER A 283 19.45 -2.28 42.33
N HIS A 284 20.30 -1.25 42.34
CA HIS A 284 20.00 0.08 42.88
C HIS A 284 19.17 0.99 41.96
N LEU A 285 18.98 0.61 40.69
CA LEU A 285 18.18 1.40 39.75
C LEU A 285 16.68 1.16 39.99
N PRO A 286 15.84 2.22 39.94
CA PRO A 286 14.38 2.06 39.95
C PRO A 286 13.89 1.19 38.80
N ALA A 287 12.78 0.49 39.01
CA ALA A 287 12.09 -0.26 37.97
C ALA A 287 11.73 0.66 36.80
N GLY A 288 11.99 0.23 35.57
CA GLY A 288 11.82 1.08 34.40
C GLY A 288 12.60 0.63 33.17
N VAL A 289 12.53 1.45 32.12
CA VAL A 289 13.22 1.22 30.85
C VAL A 289 14.54 1.97 30.83
N TYR A 290 15.60 1.29 30.41
CA TYR A 290 16.94 1.86 30.27
C TYR A 290 17.56 1.46 28.94
N MET A 291 18.49 2.29 28.45
CA MET A 291 19.36 1.96 27.32
C MET A 291 20.73 1.57 27.84
N VAL A 292 21.28 0.47 27.33
CA VAL A 292 22.61 -0.03 27.67
C VAL A 292 23.48 0.11 26.43
N SER A 293 24.61 0.78 26.58
CA SER A 293 25.67 0.83 25.58
C SER A 293 26.86 0.01 26.06
N ALA A 294 27.38 -0.88 25.23
CA ALA A 294 28.67 -1.51 25.44
C ALA A 294 29.53 -1.44 24.17
N ASP A 295 30.72 -0.86 24.29
CA ASP A 295 31.67 -0.65 23.20
C ASP A 295 31.04 -0.11 21.90
N GLY A 296 30.15 0.88 22.05
CA GLY A 296 29.46 1.56 20.96
C GLY A 296 28.20 0.85 20.44
N LYS A 297 27.90 -0.38 20.88
CA LYS A 297 26.63 -1.07 20.58
C LYS A 297 25.59 -0.76 21.63
N VAL A 298 24.32 -0.61 21.25
CA VAL A 298 23.24 -0.21 22.17
C VAL A 298 22.10 -1.24 22.16
N THR A 299 21.46 -1.44 23.31
CA THR A 299 20.24 -2.24 23.45
C THR A 299 19.33 -1.70 24.56
N ARG A 300 18.04 -2.02 24.50
CA ARG A 300 17.04 -1.65 25.50
C ARG A 300 16.87 -2.76 26.55
N ILE A 301 16.84 -2.40 27.83
CA ILE A 301 16.53 -3.31 28.93
C ILE A 301 15.33 -2.87 29.76
N ILE A 302 14.73 -3.82 30.46
CA ILE A 302 13.68 -3.58 31.46
C ILE A 302 14.24 -3.97 32.83
N LYS A 303 14.31 -3.01 33.76
CA LYS A 303 14.62 -3.24 35.18
C LYS A 303 13.32 -3.53 35.94
N LYS A 304 13.27 -4.66 36.65
CA LYS A 304 12.17 -5.02 37.57
C LYS A 304 12.34 -4.37 38.93
#